data_AF-A0A166C4U6-F1
#
_entry.id   AF-A0A166C4U6-F1
#
_cell.length_a   1.000
_cell.length_b   1.000
_cell.length_c   1.000
_cell.angle_alpha   90.00
_cell.angle_beta   90.00
_cell.angle_gamma   90.00
#
_symmetry.space_group_name_H-M   'P 1'
#
loop_
_entity.id
_entity.type
_entity.pdbx_description
1 polymer ?
#
loop_
_entity_poly.entity_id
_entity_poly.type
_entity_poly.pdbx_seq_one_letter_code
_entity_poly.pdbx_strand_id
1 'polypeptide(L)'
;MGHPRKSSKKYDTPPHPWNAERIKEENKLMSKYGLKNKKEIWKADTLVRKYSREARYLLGFSEDQIVHEKNELLGHLYRLGILPEGAPLEDILNLTVEDVLKRRLQSIVFQKGFSRTPKEARVFVVHGHIALDGKKIDSPSYFVKKSQEDAIGFYPNSTVSKQIEEYNKIKALKKPEDEEKSKKPRGRGGRGRRNDRRDNRGGSNRRSGRKFDNKKSNDNKATDNKSNANKPGAKKSG
;
A
#
# COMPACT_ATOMS: atom_id res chain seq x y z
N MET A 1 -11.73 38.60 29.36
CA MET A 1 -11.81 37.18 28.96
C MET A 1 -10.91 36.97 27.74
N GLY A 2 -10.08 35.94 27.72
CA GLY A 2 -9.09 35.71 26.65
C GLY A 2 -9.71 35.28 25.32
N HIS A 3 -8.91 35.27 24.25
CA HIS A 3 -9.35 34.80 22.93
C HIS A 3 -9.52 33.27 22.92
N PRO A 4 -10.55 32.73 22.25
CA PRO A 4 -10.78 31.28 22.17
C PRO A 4 -9.69 30.59 21.35
N ARG A 5 -9.42 29.32 21.67
CA ARG A 5 -8.42 28.50 20.97
C ARG A 5 -8.88 28.22 19.53
N LYS A 6 -8.04 28.58 18.55
CA LYS A 6 -8.29 28.30 17.12
C LYS A 6 -8.08 26.82 16.77
N SER A 7 -8.82 26.31 15.79
CA SER A 7 -8.65 24.94 15.29
C SER A 7 -7.28 24.75 14.62
N SER A 8 -6.52 23.75 15.07
CA SER A 8 -5.23 23.40 14.48
C SER A 8 -5.34 22.27 13.44
N LYS A 9 -4.38 22.23 12.53
CA LYS A 9 -4.22 21.12 11.57
C LYS A 9 -3.87 19.83 12.34
N LYS A 10 -4.29 18.69 11.80
CA LYS A 10 -4.03 17.34 12.34
C LYS A 10 -2.91 16.60 11.59
N TYR A 11 -2.07 17.34 10.89
CA TYR A 11 -0.97 16.83 10.09
C TYR A 11 0.12 17.89 10.04
N ASP A 12 1.35 17.42 9.97
CA ASP A 12 2.53 18.25 9.77
C ASP A 12 3.01 18.12 8.34
N THR A 13 3.47 19.21 7.75
CA THR A 13 4.10 19.18 6.44
C THR A 13 5.57 18.80 6.58
N PRO A 14 6.15 18.11 5.59
CA PRO A 14 7.58 17.83 5.59
C PRO A 14 8.41 19.12 5.64
N PRO A 15 9.61 19.11 6.26
CA PRO A 15 10.42 20.30 6.46
C PRO A 15 10.94 20.90 5.14
N HIS A 16 11.35 20.05 4.20
CA HIS A 16 11.84 20.48 2.89
C HIS A 16 10.94 19.96 1.75
N PRO A 17 10.41 20.79 0.85
CA PRO A 17 9.49 20.34 -0.20
C PRO A 17 10.08 19.30 -1.16
N TRP A 18 11.31 19.52 -1.63
CA TRP A 18 11.94 18.74 -2.71
C TRP A 18 13.00 17.77 -2.18
N ASN A 19 12.56 16.73 -1.49
CA ASN A 19 13.42 15.59 -1.16
C ASN A 19 13.03 14.40 -2.04
N ALA A 20 13.93 13.99 -2.94
CA ALA A 20 13.66 12.97 -3.95
C ALA A 20 13.33 11.59 -3.33
N GLU A 21 14.05 11.19 -2.29
CA GLU A 21 13.85 9.92 -1.60
C GLU A 21 12.47 9.87 -0.94
N ARG A 22 12.14 10.88 -0.14
CA ARG A 22 10.82 10.99 0.50
C ARG A 22 9.70 10.99 -0.53
N ILE A 23 9.84 11.77 -1.61
CA ILE A 23 8.83 11.84 -2.67
C ILE A 23 8.62 10.46 -3.31
N LYS A 24 9.70 9.72 -3.56
CA LYS A 24 9.64 8.37 -4.13
C LYS A 24 8.91 7.40 -3.18
N GLU A 25 9.21 7.43 -1.89
CA GLU A 25 8.52 6.63 -0.87
C GLU A 25 7.04 6.99 -0.73
N GLU A 26 6.72 8.29 -0.64
CA GLU A 26 5.34 8.77 -0.61
C GLU A 26 4.57 8.31 -1.85
N ASN A 27 5.16 8.39 -3.04
CA ASN A 27 4.51 7.96 -4.28
C ASN A 27 4.30 6.43 -4.31
N LYS A 28 5.22 5.66 -3.74
CA LYS A 28 5.07 4.20 -3.55
C LYS A 28 3.87 3.91 -2.63
N LEU A 29 3.76 4.59 -1.49
CA LEU A 29 2.64 4.46 -0.56
C LEU A 29 1.31 4.90 -1.20
N MET A 30 1.31 6.01 -1.94
CA MET A 30 0.12 6.49 -2.67
C MET A 30 -0.39 5.43 -3.65
N SER A 31 0.52 4.81 -4.40
CA SER A 31 0.17 3.80 -5.40
C SER A 31 -0.31 2.50 -4.74
N LYS A 32 0.39 2.04 -3.69
CA LYS A 32 0.08 0.81 -2.94
C LYS A 32 -1.30 0.86 -2.28
N TYR A 33 -1.63 1.96 -1.60
CA TYR A 33 -2.88 2.10 -0.85
C TYR A 33 -3.98 2.87 -1.60
N GLY A 34 -3.72 3.33 -2.83
CA GLY A 34 -4.70 4.10 -3.63
C GLY A 34 -5.12 5.41 -2.97
N LEU A 35 -4.17 6.15 -2.40
CA LEU A 35 -4.43 7.41 -1.68
C LEU A 35 -4.63 8.57 -2.67
N LYS A 36 -5.51 9.53 -2.32
CA LYS A 36 -5.79 10.69 -3.19
C LYS A 36 -4.68 11.73 -3.16
N ASN A 37 -4.09 11.98 -2.00
CA ASN A 37 -3.11 13.04 -1.81
C ASN A 37 -2.05 12.65 -0.77
N LYS A 38 -0.92 13.37 -0.79
CA LYS A 38 0.16 13.20 0.19
C LYS A 38 -0.25 13.58 1.61
N LYS A 39 -1.24 14.47 1.75
CA LYS A 39 -1.82 14.86 3.04
C LYS A 39 -2.36 13.67 3.84
N GLU A 40 -2.92 12.66 3.17
CA GLU A 40 -3.35 11.42 3.83
C GLU A 40 -2.17 10.64 4.42
N ILE A 41 -1.00 10.64 3.75
CA ILE A 41 0.24 10.06 4.27
C ILE A 41 0.74 10.88 5.45
N TRP A 42 0.79 12.20 5.33
CA TRP A 42 1.25 13.08 6.41
C TRP A 42 0.39 12.99 7.67
N LYS A 43 -0.93 12.80 7.52
CA LYS A 43 -1.80 12.51 8.67
C LYS A 43 -1.41 11.20 9.36
N ALA A 44 -1.15 10.14 8.61
CA ALA A 44 -0.74 8.86 9.17
C ALA A 44 0.65 8.97 9.84
N ASP A 45 1.58 9.66 9.21
CA ASP A 45 2.92 9.95 9.75
C ASP A 45 2.85 10.78 11.05
N THR A 46 2.03 11.83 11.09
CA THR A 46 1.78 12.58 12.33
C THR A 46 1.17 11.72 13.44
N LEU A 47 0.31 10.75 13.11
CA LEU A 47 -0.23 9.81 14.11
C LEU A 47 0.87 8.90 14.68
N VAL A 48 1.71 8.32 13.82
CA VAL A 48 2.88 7.51 14.27
C VAL A 48 3.76 8.36 15.19
N ARG A 49 4.13 9.58 14.76
CA ARG A 49 4.93 10.49 15.60
C ARG A 49 4.28 10.83 16.93
N LYS A 50 2.94 10.96 16.96
CA LYS A 50 2.20 11.19 18.19
C LYS A 50 2.35 9.99 19.13
N TYR A 51 2.09 8.78 18.66
CA TYR A 51 2.22 7.56 19.47
C TYR A 51 3.66 7.34 19.94
N SER A 52 4.66 7.52 19.08
CA SER A 52 6.07 7.38 19.48
C SER A 52 6.53 8.47 20.44
N ARG A 53 5.90 9.65 20.46
CA ARG A 53 6.17 10.70 21.46
C ARG A 53 5.57 10.32 22.81
N GLU A 54 4.34 9.82 22.80
CA GLU A 54 3.63 9.35 23.98
C GLU A 54 4.35 8.16 24.63
N ALA A 55 4.78 7.19 23.83
CA ALA A 55 5.59 6.06 24.30
C ALA A 55 6.93 6.52 24.91
N ARG A 56 7.64 7.46 24.28
CA ARG A 56 8.89 8.03 24.84
C ARG A 56 8.68 8.78 26.13
N TYR A 57 7.55 9.47 26.27
CA TYR A 57 7.19 10.14 27.52
C TYR A 57 7.00 9.11 28.63
N LEU A 58 6.20 8.06 28.38
CA LEU A 58 5.94 6.99 29.36
C LEU A 58 7.19 6.21 29.75
N LEU A 59 8.10 5.94 28.81
CA LEU A 59 9.39 5.28 29.08
C LEU A 59 10.32 6.10 29.99
N GLY A 60 10.07 7.39 30.16
CA GLY A 60 10.88 8.27 31.00
C GLY A 60 10.52 8.27 32.48
N PHE A 61 9.40 7.64 32.88
CA PHE A 61 8.90 7.61 34.26
C PHE A 61 9.01 6.22 34.88
N SER A 62 8.83 6.14 36.21
CA SER A 62 8.78 4.86 36.93
C SER A 62 7.48 4.10 36.68
N GLU A 63 7.53 2.77 36.78
CA GLU A 63 6.43 1.87 36.43
C GLU A 63 5.15 2.14 37.22
N ASP A 64 5.25 2.45 38.51
CA ASP A 64 4.09 2.64 39.41
C ASP A 64 3.15 3.77 38.97
N GLN A 65 3.70 4.84 38.39
CA GLN A 65 2.93 6.02 37.98
C GLN A 65 2.30 5.82 36.60
N ILE A 66 2.96 5.07 35.72
CA ILE A 66 2.57 4.95 34.31
C ILE A 66 1.60 3.80 34.03
N VAL A 67 1.34 2.89 34.98
CA VAL A 67 0.54 1.68 34.75
C VAL A 67 -0.77 2.00 34.03
N HIS A 68 -1.48 3.04 34.49
CA HIS A 68 -2.75 3.44 33.91
C HIS A 68 -2.60 3.99 32.48
N GLU A 69 -1.74 4.98 32.28
CA GLU A 69 -1.51 5.62 30.97
C GLU A 69 -0.96 4.63 29.94
N LYS A 70 -0.06 3.74 30.37
CA LYS A 70 0.48 2.64 29.57
C LYS A 70 -0.64 1.72 29.10
N ASN A 71 -1.50 1.28 30.01
CA ASN A 71 -2.62 0.39 29.68
C ASN A 71 -3.65 1.08 28.77
N GLU A 72 -3.89 2.38 28.95
CA GLU A 72 -4.78 3.15 28.07
C GLU A 72 -4.21 3.25 26.66
N LEU A 73 -2.93 3.61 26.51
CA LEU A 73 -2.27 3.71 25.21
C LEU A 73 -2.23 2.36 24.48
N LEU A 74 -1.80 1.30 25.17
CA LEU A 74 -1.75 -0.05 24.61
C LEU A 74 -3.16 -0.55 24.27
N GLY A 75 -4.14 -0.35 25.15
CA GLY A 75 -5.53 -0.71 24.91
C GLY A 75 -6.14 0.04 23.72
N HIS A 76 -5.79 1.31 23.53
CA HIS A 76 -6.20 2.10 22.38
C HIS A 76 -5.64 1.53 21.07
N LEU A 77 -4.33 1.26 21.02
CA LEU A 77 -3.66 0.72 19.83
C LEU A 77 -4.11 -0.71 19.50
N TYR A 78 -4.36 -1.53 20.51
CA TYR A 78 -4.96 -2.85 20.35
C TYR A 78 -6.37 -2.78 19.75
N ARG A 79 -7.22 -1.88 20.27
CA ARG A 79 -8.59 -1.68 19.76
C ARG A 79 -8.60 -1.25 18.29
N LEU A 80 -7.66 -0.40 17.90
CA LEU A 80 -7.47 0.00 16.50
C LEU A 80 -6.86 -1.10 15.64
N GLY A 81 -6.30 -2.16 16.24
CA GLY A 81 -5.63 -3.26 15.55
C GLY A 81 -4.27 -2.89 14.98
N ILE A 82 -3.61 -1.86 15.53
CA ILE A 82 -2.27 -1.44 15.12
C ILE A 82 -1.19 -2.35 15.74
N LEU A 83 -1.40 -2.77 16.99
CA LEU A 83 -0.52 -3.69 17.72
C LEU A 83 -1.25 -4.99 18.09
N PRO A 84 -0.51 -6.11 18.24
CA PRO A 84 -1.06 -7.35 18.77
C PRO A 84 -1.37 -7.25 20.27
N GLU A 85 -2.09 -8.25 20.79
CA GLU A 85 -2.40 -8.33 22.21
C GLU A 85 -1.14 -8.60 23.03
N GLY A 86 -0.98 -7.90 24.16
CA GLY A 86 0.18 -8.10 25.03
C GLY A 86 1.50 -7.53 24.49
N ALA A 87 1.46 -6.67 23.47
CA ALA A 87 2.65 -6.02 22.94
C ALA A 87 3.34 -5.14 24.01
N PRO A 88 4.68 -5.18 24.11
CA PRO A 88 5.44 -4.28 24.97
C PRO A 88 5.37 -2.83 24.47
N LEU A 89 5.72 -1.88 25.35
CA LEU A 89 5.62 -0.44 25.06
C LEU A 89 6.61 -0.02 23.96
N GLU A 90 7.75 -0.70 23.90
CA GLU A 90 8.85 -0.49 22.98
C GLU A 90 8.42 -0.72 21.51
N ASP A 91 7.46 -1.61 21.27
CA ASP A 91 6.96 -1.90 19.92
C ASP A 91 6.30 -0.68 19.26
N ILE A 92 5.78 0.26 20.06
CA ILE A 92 5.22 1.52 19.54
C ILE A 92 6.29 2.34 18.81
N LEU A 93 7.56 2.24 19.23
CA LEU A 93 8.66 2.96 18.60
C LEU A 93 9.01 2.41 17.22
N ASN A 94 8.69 1.14 16.96
CA ASN A 94 8.94 0.47 15.69
C ASN A 94 7.78 0.62 14.69
N LEU A 95 6.70 1.32 15.08
CA LEU A 95 5.53 1.50 14.21
C LEU A 95 5.88 2.25 12.93
N THR A 96 5.34 1.75 11.83
CA THR A 96 5.50 2.38 10.53
C THR A 96 4.22 3.07 10.08
N VAL A 97 4.35 4.00 9.13
CA VAL A 97 3.20 4.66 8.50
C VAL A 97 2.27 3.65 7.81
N GLU A 98 2.83 2.55 7.32
CA GLU A 98 2.05 1.48 6.69
C GLU A 98 1.06 0.84 7.64
N ASP A 99 1.42 0.66 8.91
CA ASP A 99 0.55 -0.01 9.89
C ASP A 99 -0.71 0.80 10.16
N VAL A 100 -0.58 2.12 10.20
CA VAL A 100 -1.73 3.04 10.28
C VAL A 100 -2.55 3.00 8.98
N LEU A 101 -1.91 2.96 7.81
CA LEU A 101 -2.62 2.93 6.53
C LEU A 101 -3.36 1.61 6.27
N LYS A 102 -2.85 0.47 6.77
CA LYS A 102 -3.51 -0.84 6.68
C LYS A 102 -4.85 -0.85 7.43
N ARG A 103 -4.98 -0.13 8.55
CA ARG A 103 -6.20 -0.11 9.39
C ARG A 103 -7.34 0.76 8.87
N ARG A 104 -7.15 1.42 7.72
CA ARG A 104 -8.19 2.21 7.07
C ARG A 104 -9.23 1.32 6.42
N LEU A 105 -10.50 1.73 6.45
CA LEU A 105 -11.61 1.02 5.82
C LEU A 105 -11.33 0.67 4.35
N GLN A 106 -10.79 1.63 3.58
CA GLN A 106 -10.39 1.40 2.19
C GLN A 106 -9.41 0.23 2.03
N SER A 107 -8.37 0.17 2.87
CA SER A 107 -7.35 -0.86 2.82
C SER A 107 -7.91 -2.23 3.21
N ILE A 108 -8.74 -2.27 4.25
CA ILE A 108 -9.35 -3.52 4.75
C ILE A 108 -10.34 -4.09 3.73
N VAL A 109 -11.14 -3.23 3.08
CA VAL A 109 -12.07 -3.65 2.02
C VAL A 109 -11.33 -4.32 0.87
N PHE A 110 -10.18 -3.74 0.47
CA PHE A 110 -9.32 -4.34 -0.55
C PHE A 110 -8.70 -5.66 -0.07
N GLN A 111 -8.22 -5.73 1.18
CA GLN A 111 -7.64 -6.95 1.76
C GLN A 111 -8.65 -8.09 1.88
N LYS A 112 -9.93 -7.78 2.18
CA LYS A 112 -11.03 -8.75 2.23
C LYS A 112 -11.51 -9.20 0.84
N GLY A 113 -10.98 -8.63 -0.23
CA GLY A 113 -11.31 -9.02 -1.60
C GLY A 113 -12.67 -8.50 -2.10
N PHE A 114 -13.27 -7.51 -1.43
CA PHE A 114 -14.49 -6.86 -1.91
C PHE A 114 -14.26 -6.01 -3.17
N SER A 115 -13.02 -5.60 -3.42
CA SER A 115 -12.63 -4.87 -4.62
C SER A 115 -11.38 -5.50 -5.25
N ARG A 116 -11.20 -5.28 -6.56
CA ARG A 116 -10.00 -5.74 -7.28
C ARG A 116 -8.83 -4.79 -7.11
N THR A 117 -9.10 -3.50 -6.88
CA THR A 117 -8.06 -2.49 -6.67
C THR A 117 -8.34 -1.63 -5.43
N PRO A 118 -7.32 -1.01 -4.81
CA PRO A 118 -7.51 -0.08 -3.70
C PRO A 118 -8.30 1.18 -4.09
N LYS A 119 -8.21 1.61 -5.35
CA LYS A 119 -8.96 2.77 -5.87
C LYS A 119 -10.45 2.44 -5.99
N GLU A 120 -10.77 1.24 -6.46
CA GLU A 120 -12.15 0.74 -6.52
C GLU A 120 -12.75 0.60 -5.12
N ALA A 121 -11.99 0.09 -4.13
CA ALA A 121 -12.44 0.10 -2.73
C ALA A 121 -12.86 1.50 -2.26
N ARG A 122 -12.09 2.54 -2.64
CA ARG A 122 -12.45 3.92 -2.31
C ARG A 122 -13.77 4.34 -2.93
N VAL A 123 -14.00 4.01 -4.20
CA VAL A 123 -15.25 4.30 -4.90
C VAL A 123 -16.41 3.61 -4.17
N PHE A 124 -16.26 2.32 -3.84
CA PHE A 124 -17.31 1.59 -3.12
C PHE A 124 -17.63 2.20 -1.76
N VAL A 125 -16.63 2.68 -1.02
CA VAL A 125 -16.84 3.38 0.25
C VAL A 125 -17.53 4.72 0.00
N VAL A 126 -17.04 5.56 -0.91
CA VAL A 126 -17.57 6.92 -1.13
C VAL A 126 -18.99 6.92 -1.68
N HIS A 127 -19.32 6.00 -2.59
CA HIS A 127 -20.69 5.81 -3.07
C HIS A 127 -21.57 5.08 -2.03
N GLY A 128 -20.92 4.53 -1.00
CA GLY A 128 -21.51 3.89 0.16
C GLY A 128 -22.24 2.58 -0.18
N HIS A 129 -21.55 1.77 -0.97
CA HIS A 129 -21.88 0.38 -1.21
C HIS A 129 -21.42 -0.52 -0.04
N ILE A 130 -20.61 0.01 0.87
CA ILE A 130 -20.04 -0.74 2.01
C ILE A 130 -20.75 -0.35 3.30
N ALA A 131 -20.99 -1.37 4.13
CA ALA A 131 -21.56 -1.27 5.45
C ALA A 131 -20.60 -1.85 6.49
N LEU A 132 -20.66 -1.29 7.70
CA LEU A 132 -19.96 -1.78 8.88
C LEU A 132 -20.99 -1.84 10.01
N ASP A 133 -21.17 -3.02 10.60
CA ASP A 133 -22.24 -3.29 11.58
C ASP A 133 -23.64 -2.87 11.05
N GLY A 134 -23.89 -3.10 9.76
CA GLY A 134 -25.14 -2.70 9.09
C GLY A 134 -25.29 -1.19 8.81
N LYS A 135 -24.35 -0.36 9.26
CA LYS A 135 -24.35 1.10 9.00
C LYS A 135 -23.51 1.44 7.78
N LYS A 136 -24.08 2.25 6.89
CA LYS A 136 -23.37 2.78 5.71
C LYS A 136 -22.27 3.74 6.15
N ILE A 137 -21.03 3.50 5.69
CA ILE A 137 -19.89 4.40 5.93
C ILE A 137 -19.39 4.91 4.59
N ASP A 138 -19.28 6.23 4.47
CA ASP A 138 -18.83 6.95 3.27
C ASP A 138 -17.38 7.47 3.35
N SER A 139 -16.75 7.34 4.52
CA SER A 139 -15.40 7.83 4.78
C SER A 139 -14.33 6.75 4.61
N PRO A 140 -13.49 6.80 3.54
CA PRO A 140 -12.40 5.84 3.35
C PRO A 140 -11.25 6.02 4.35
N SER A 141 -11.24 7.13 5.09
CA SER A 141 -10.28 7.40 6.19
C SER A 141 -10.72 6.84 7.54
N TYR A 142 -11.89 6.19 7.62
CA TYR A 142 -12.35 5.56 8.85
C TYR A 142 -11.36 4.49 9.32
N PHE A 143 -11.00 4.52 10.59
CA PHE A 143 -10.19 3.48 11.24
C PHE A 143 -11.10 2.38 11.75
N VAL A 144 -10.96 1.19 11.20
CA VAL A 144 -11.77 0.04 11.59
C VAL A 144 -11.17 -0.60 12.85
N LYS A 145 -12.00 -0.71 13.88
CA LYS A 145 -11.63 -1.42 15.11
C LYS A 145 -11.50 -2.91 14.82
N LYS A 146 -10.60 -3.59 15.53
CA LYS A 146 -10.37 -5.03 15.36
C LYS A 146 -11.68 -5.84 15.49
N SER A 147 -12.53 -5.51 16.46
CA SER A 147 -13.82 -6.20 16.68
C SER A 147 -14.85 -6.01 15.57
N GLN A 148 -14.75 -4.95 14.77
CA GLN A 148 -15.71 -4.62 13.71
C GLN A 148 -15.27 -5.11 12.34
N GLU A 149 -14.08 -5.69 12.26
CA GLU A 149 -13.48 -6.07 10.99
C GLU A 149 -14.34 -7.12 10.28
N ASP A 150 -14.84 -8.12 11.00
CA ASP A 150 -15.66 -9.22 10.46
C ASP A 150 -17.06 -8.80 10.02
N ALA A 151 -17.57 -7.69 10.56
CA ALA A 151 -18.88 -7.15 10.22
C ALA A 151 -18.87 -6.22 8.99
N ILE A 152 -17.76 -6.15 8.26
CA ILE A 152 -17.70 -5.43 6.98
C ILE A 152 -18.37 -6.26 5.90
N GLY A 153 -19.33 -5.65 5.20
CA GLY A 153 -20.00 -6.26 4.06
C GLY A 153 -20.54 -5.23 3.08
N PHE A 154 -21.20 -5.70 2.02
CA PHE A 154 -21.96 -4.82 1.15
C PHE A 154 -23.26 -4.39 1.82
N TYR A 155 -23.68 -3.16 1.55
CA TYR A 155 -24.97 -2.68 1.99
C TYR A 155 -26.08 -3.39 1.19
N PRO A 156 -27.11 -3.99 1.81
CA PRO A 156 -28.08 -4.85 1.13
C PRO A 156 -28.80 -4.18 -0.06
N ASN A 157 -29.13 -2.89 0.08
CA ASN A 157 -29.87 -2.16 -0.97
C ASN A 157 -28.95 -1.58 -2.06
N SER A 158 -27.66 -1.91 -2.04
CA SER A 158 -26.68 -1.43 -3.01
C SER A 158 -26.84 -2.13 -4.36
N THR A 159 -26.73 -1.37 -5.46
CA THR A 159 -26.66 -1.92 -6.82
C THR A 159 -25.52 -2.92 -6.98
N VAL A 160 -24.37 -2.64 -6.36
CA VAL A 160 -23.19 -3.51 -6.38
C VAL A 160 -23.46 -4.84 -5.67
N SER A 161 -24.27 -4.84 -4.59
CA SER A 161 -24.63 -6.09 -3.90
C SER A 161 -25.38 -7.03 -4.85
N LYS A 162 -26.40 -6.49 -5.55
CA LYS A 162 -27.20 -7.25 -6.52
C LYS A 162 -26.36 -7.81 -7.65
N GLN A 163 -25.43 -7.03 -8.21
CA GLN A 163 -24.53 -7.48 -9.27
C GLN A 163 -23.61 -8.62 -8.80
N ILE A 164 -23.11 -8.54 -7.57
CA ILE A 164 -22.25 -9.57 -6.99
C ILE A 164 -23.05 -10.85 -6.71
N GLU A 165 -24.28 -10.72 -6.20
CA GLU A 165 -25.20 -11.84 -6.01
C GLU A 165 -25.52 -12.54 -7.33
N GLU A 166 -25.83 -11.78 -8.39
CA GLU A 166 -26.04 -12.30 -9.74
C GLU A 166 -24.81 -13.02 -10.28
N TYR A 167 -23.63 -12.41 -10.16
CA TYR A 167 -22.37 -13.04 -10.57
C TYR A 167 -22.12 -14.36 -9.83
N ASN A 168 -22.32 -14.37 -8.50
CA ASN A 168 -22.18 -15.57 -7.69
C ASN A 168 -23.18 -16.65 -8.09
N LYS A 169 -24.42 -16.28 -8.41
CA LYS A 169 -25.46 -17.19 -8.92
C LYS A 169 -25.06 -17.79 -10.27
N ILE A 170 -24.62 -16.98 -11.22
CA ILE A 170 -24.16 -17.44 -12.55
C ILE A 170 -22.94 -18.38 -12.40
N LYS A 171 -22.00 -18.03 -11.52
CA LYS A 171 -20.81 -18.85 -11.24
C LYS A 171 -21.17 -20.20 -10.62
N ALA A 172 -22.16 -20.24 -9.73
CA ALA A 172 -22.67 -21.48 -9.16
C ALA A 172 -23.34 -22.36 -10.22
N LEU A 173 -24.10 -21.77 -11.15
CA LEU A 173 -24.79 -22.48 -12.23
C LEU A 173 -23.84 -23.05 -13.31
N LYS A 174 -22.65 -22.48 -13.50
CA LYS A 174 -21.64 -22.99 -14.45
C LYS A 174 -20.78 -24.14 -13.92
N LYS A 175 -20.68 -24.29 -12.60
CA LYS A 175 -19.89 -25.34 -11.94
C LYS A 175 -20.29 -26.81 -12.24
N PRO A 176 -21.56 -27.17 -12.55
CA PRO A 176 -21.90 -28.57 -12.83
C PRO A 176 -21.40 -29.07 -14.19
N GLU A 177 -21.17 -28.21 -15.19
CA GLU A 177 -20.81 -28.64 -16.56
C GLU A 177 -19.31 -28.93 -16.75
N ASP A 178 -18.44 -28.28 -15.98
CA ASP A 178 -16.98 -28.42 -16.12
C ASP A 178 -16.43 -29.67 -15.42
N GLU A 179 -17.09 -30.15 -14.36
CA GLU A 179 -16.72 -31.43 -13.71
C GLU A 179 -17.04 -32.64 -14.61
N GLU A 180 -18.09 -32.57 -15.42
CA GLU A 180 -18.51 -33.66 -16.32
C GLU A 180 -17.60 -33.80 -17.56
N LYS A 181 -17.05 -32.68 -18.05
CA LYS A 181 -16.05 -32.70 -19.15
C LYS A 181 -14.68 -33.23 -18.73
N SER A 182 -14.33 -33.15 -17.44
CA SER A 182 -13.06 -33.67 -16.91
C SER A 182 -13.03 -35.20 -16.74
N LYS A 183 -14.20 -35.86 -16.70
CA LYS A 183 -14.34 -37.32 -16.53
C LYS A 183 -14.33 -38.12 -17.84
N LYS A 184 -14.28 -37.48 -19.02
CA LYS A 184 -14.16 -38.21 -20.29
C LYS A 184 -12.74 -38.77 -20.47
N PRO A 185 -12.56 -40.09 -20.64
CA PRO A 185 -11.22 -40.66 -20.84
C PRO A 185 -10.61 -40.12 -22.13
N ARG A 186 -9.37 -39.62 -22.06
CA ARG A 186 -8.61 -39.24 -23.26
C ARG A 186 -8.39 -40.48 -24.11
N GLY A 187 -9.08 -40.56 -25.24
CA GLY A 187 -8.97 -41.65 -26.20
C GLY A 187 -7.52 -41.86 -26.62
N ARG A 188 -7.03 -43.08 -26.42
CA ARG A 188 -5.72 -43.56 -26.85
C ARG A 188 -5.82 -43.95 -28.33
N GLY A 189 -5.51 -43.03 -29.24
CA GLY A 189 -5.37 -43.32 -30.67
C GLY A 189 -4.32 -42.37 -31.25
N GLY A 190 -3.36 -42.76 -32.07
CA GLY A 190 -2.99 -44.02 -32.68
C GLY A 190 -1.81 -43.64 -33.59
N ARG A 191 -0.71 -44.39 -33.53
CA ARG A 191 0.51 -44.10 -34.31
C ARG A 191 0.22 -44.23 -35.80
N GLY A 192 0.46 -43.18 -36.58
CA GLY A 192 0.48 -43.20 -38.04
C GLY A 192 1.81 -42.67 -38.57
N ARG A 193 2.76 -43.58 -38.85
CA ARG A 193 3.95 -43.30 -39.68
C ARG A 193 3.51 -43.21 -41.15
N ARG A 194 4.09 -42.30 -41.94
CA ARG A 194 4.62 -42.59 -43.29
C ARG A 194 5.47 -41.43 -43.84
N ASN A 195 6.62 -41.82 -44.37
CA ASN A 195 7.60 -41.04 -45.12
C ASN A 195 7.05 -40.61 -46.49
N ASP A 196 7.64 -39.57 -47.09
CA ASP A 196 8.34 -39.59 -48.39
C ASP A 196 8.62 -38.14 -48.84
N ARG A 197 9.88 -37.69 -48.85
CA ARG A 197 10.79 -37.61 -50.01
C ARG A 197 10.29 -36.75 -51.17
N ARG A 198 11.05 -35.66 -51.46
CA ARG A 198 11.64 -35.20 -52.76
C ARG A 198 11.72 -33.67 -52.78
N ASP A 199 12.93 -33.10 -52.73
CA ASP A 199 13.80 -32.67 -53.86
C ASP A 199 13.64 -31.15 -54.08
N ASN A 200 14.57 -30.31 -53.62
CA ASN A 200 15.84 -29.87 -54.24
C ASN A 200 15.68 -28.74 -55.29
N ARG A 201 16.68 -27.84 -55.31
CA ARG A 201 16.90 -26.57 -56.08
C ARG A 201 16.75 -25.34 -55.16
N GLY A 202 17.78 -24.58 -54.80
CA GLY A 202 19.02 -24.23 -55.52
C GLY A 202 18.92 -22.77 -55.97
N GLY A 203 19.76 -21.88 -55.44
CA GLY A 203 19.91 -20.52 -55.98
C GLY A 203 20.28 -19.43 -54.98
N SER A 204 21.56 -19.08 -54.96
CA SER A 204 22.17 -17.81 -54.51
C SER A 204 21.31 -16.55 -54.84
N ASN A 205 21.38 -15.39 -54.18
CA ASN A 205 22.55 -14.57 -53.91
C ASN A 205 22.14 -13.29 -53.12
N ARG A 206 23.02 -12.83 -52.20
CA ARG A 206 23.39 -11.44 -51.86
C ARG A 206 22.38 -10.29 -52.05
N ARG A 207 22.05 -9.55 -50.97
CA ARG A 207 22.65 -8.24 -50.62
C ARG A 207 21.96 -7.55 -49.43
N SER A 208 22.81 -6.88 -48.65
CA SER A 208 22.60 -5.64 -47.87
C SER A 208 21.63 -5.61 -46.68
N GLY A 209 22.22 -5.59 -45.48
CA GLY A 209 22.34 -4.34 -44.74
C GLY A 209 21.31 -4.07 -43.63
N ARG A 210 21.71 -4.32 -42.38
CA ARG A 210 21.84 -3.34 -41.26
C ARG A 210 21.81 -4.10 -39.93
N LYS A 211 22.99 -4.34 -39.37
CA LYS A 211 23.15 -4.63 -37.94
C LYS A 211 23.10 -3.28 -37.21
N PHE A 212 22.12 -3.12 -36.34
CA PHE A 212 22.09 -2.00 -35.39
C PHE A 212 23.06 -2.32 -34.25
N ASP A 213 24.26 -1.71 -34.31
CA ASP A 213 25.18 -1.68 -33.18
C ASP A 213 24.70 -0.62 -32.18
N ASN A 214 24.21 -1.07 -31.03
CA ASN A 214 23.81 -0.21 -29.92
C ASN A 214 25.05 0.19 -29.12
N LYS A 215 25.71 1.29 -29.53
CA LYS A 215 26.77 1.94 -28.74
C LYS A 215 26.17 2.50 -27.45
N LYS A 216 26.52 1.88 -26.31
CA LYS A 216 26.46 2.51 -24.99
C LYS A 216 27.42 3.69 -24.97
N SER A 217 26.90 4.91 -24.96
CA SER A 217 27.63 6.09 -24.49
C SER A 217 27.73 6.03 -22.97
N ASN A 218 28.95 5.95 -22.46
CA ASN A 218 29.27 6.04 -21.05
C ASN A 218 30.20 7.24 -20.88
N ASP A 219 29.66 8.45 -21.01
CA ASP A 219 30.38 9.68 -20.75
C ASP A 219 30.27 10.02 -19.26
N ASN A 220 31.16 9.41 -18.46
CA ASN A 220 31.48 9.92 -17.14
C ASN A 220 32.29 11.21 -17.32
N LYS A 221 31.58 12.34 -17.29
CA LYS A 221 32.20 13.67 -17.23
C LYS A 221 32.69 13.90 -15.80
N ALA A 222 33.99 13.72 -15.61
CA ALA A 222 34.72 14.24 -14.47
C ALA A 222 34.49 15.75 -14.39
N THR A 223 33.91 16.21 -13.28
CA THR A 223 33.96 17.62 -12.89
C THR A 223 35.00 17.76 -11.80
N ASP A 224 36.15 18.29 -12.21
CA ASP A 224 37.16 18.84 -11.32
C ASP A 224 36.53 19.92 -10.44
N ASN A 225 36.42 19.64 -9.14
CA ASN A 225 36.14 20.66 -8.15
C ASN A 225 37.43 21.46 -7.92
N LYS A 226 37.48 22.65 -8.53
CA LYS A 226 38.36 23.74 -8.12
C LYS A 226 38.14 24.03 -6.64
N SER A 227 39.13 23.66 -5.82
CA SER A 227 39.33 24.20 -4.48
C SER A 227 39.58 25.71 -4.59
N ASN A 228 38.56 26.49 -4.24
CA ASN A 228 38.66 27.94 -4.16
C ASN A 228 39.40 28.34 -2.88
N ALA A 229 40.43 29.15 -3.03
CA ALA A 229 41.19 29.74 -1.95
C ALA A 229 40.37 30.82 -1.24
N ASN A 230 40.33 30.77 0.09
CA ASN A 230 40.29 31.98 0.92
C ASN A 230 40.85 31.68 2.32
N LYS A 231 42.03 32.26 2.61
CA LYS A 231 42.57 32.53 3.96
C LYS A 231 41.83 33.78 4.51
N PRO A 232 41.73 34.04 5.84
CA PRO A 232 42.91 34.24 6.69
C PRO A 232 42.77 33.81 8.17
N GLY A 233 43.89 33.79 8.90
CA GLY A 233 43.87 33.60 10.35
C GLY A 233 45.24 33.23 10.94
N ALA A 234 46.23 34.10 10.79
CA ALA A 234 47.50 33.97 11.51
C ALA A 234 47.29 34.33 12.99
N LYS A 235 47.41 33.34 13.88
CA LYS A 235 47.66 33.55 15.30
C LYS A 235 49.08 34.09 15.47
N LYS A 236 49.23 35.29 16.01
CA LYS A 236 50.49 35.74 16.63
C LYS A 236 50.57 35.14 18.03
N SER A 237 51.60 34.33 18.25
CA SER A 237 52.23 34.11 19.56
C SER A 237 53.27 35.21 19.78
N GLY A 238 53.19 35.87 20.92
CA GLY A 238 54.06 36.96 21.38
C GLY A 238 53.41 37.61 22.58
#